data_AF-A0A521VE50-F1
#
_entry.id   AF-A0A521VE50-F1
#
_cell.length_a   1.000
_cell.length_b   1.000
_cell.length_c   1.000
_cell.angle_alpha   90.00
_cell.angle_beta   90.00
_cell.angle_gamma   90.00
#
_symmetry.space_group_name_H-M   'P 1'
#
loop_
_entity.id
_entity.type
_entity.pdbx_description
1 polymer ?
#
loop_
_entity_poly.entity_id
_entity_poly.type
_entity_poly.pdbx_seq_one_letter_code
_entity_poly.pdbx_strand_id
1 'polypeptide(L)'
;MLDLNRLIESVQRNCDLADARHARDATMCNYLLQMRELYCWEEDLPLAAQPGREALATWLTAREARWNGLEDLEFEALAPAAVRHDPFAQAAINRELLPHKLLYSAGYGRFHRPHFFLAALERRDTREGVEILVAGCEYARDLVAAPAAFRDNTIVVRREALRRWLWEKVAFWRSRRGDGALARALATWELEADDAAGFERMVAAETETLILHELGEARAGGLLGARW
;
A
#
# COMPACT_ATOMS: atom_id res chain seq x y z
N MET A 1 15.88 21.89 3.97
CA MET A 1 16.26 20.88 2.96
C MET A 1 15.59 19.59 3.36
N LEU A 2 14.95 18.88 2.41
CA LEU A 2 14.27 17.62 2.68
C LEU A 2 15.31 16.56 3.11
N ASP A 3 15.10 15.96 4.27
CA ASP A 3 15.84 14.79 4.76
C ASP A 3 14.98 13.55 4.54
N LEU A 4 15.21 12.87 3.42
CA LEU A 4 14.37 11.74 3.00
C LEU A 4 14.48 10.56 3.97
N ASN A 5 15.67 10.24 4.47
CA ASN A 5 15.86 9.10 5.36
C ASN A 5 15.11 9.31 6.68
N ARG A 6 15.24 10.49 7.27
CA ARG A 6 14.50 10.83 8.49
C ARG A 6 12.99 10.80 8.27
N LEU A 7 12.51 11.28 7.13
CA LEU A 7 11.10 11.22 6.80
C LEU A 7 10.61 9.78 6.65
N ILE A 8 11.37 8.92 5.96
CA ILE A 8 11.07 7.49 5.82
C ILE A 8 10.94 6.84 7.20
N GLU A 9 11.92 7.06 8.09
CA GLU A 9 11.91 6.52 9.45
C GLU A 9 10.68 6.98 10.25
N SER A 10 10.34 8.28 10.21
CA SER A 10 9.17 8.81 10.91
C SER A 10 7.84 8.27 10.34
N VAL A 11 7.73 8.14 9.02
CA VAL A 11 6.52 7.56 8.40
C VAL A 11 6.42 6.07 8.74
N GLN A 12 7.50 5.30 8.62
CA GLN A 12 7.50 3.87 8.95
C GLN A 12 7.18 3.65 10.43
N ARG A 13 7.63 4.53 11.32
CA ARG A 13 7.28 4.49 12.73
C ARG A 13 5.79 4.68 12.96
N ASN A 14 5.13 5.59 12.25
CA ASN A 14 3.67 5.74 12.30
C ASN A 14 2.94 4.51 11.73
N CYS A 15 3.50 3.88 10.69
CA CYS A 15 2.98 2.62 10.16
C CYS A 15 3.05 1.51 11.23
N ASP A 16 4.21 1.37 11.88
CA ASP A 16 4.41 0.39 12.95
C ASP A 16 3.50 0.64 14.16
N LEU A 17 3.23 1.90 14.52
CA LEU A 17 2.29 2.25 15.58
C LEU A 17 0.86 1.84 15.22
N ALA A 18 0.44 2.07 13.98
CA ALA A 18 -0.85 1.64 13.49
C ALA A 18 -0.97 0.11 13.48
N ASP A 19 0.08 -0.57 13.02
CA ASP A 19 0.11 -2.03 12.95
C ASP A 19 0.17 -2.66 14.34
N ALA A 20 0.96 -2.13 15.27
CA ALA A 20 1.03 -2.64 16.64
C ALA A 20 -0.37 -2.71 17.29
N ARG A 21 -1.20 -1.69 17.06
CA ARG A 21 -2.55 -1.60 17.64
C ARG A 21 -3.59 -2.49 16.94
N HIS A 22 -3.41 -2.78 15.65
CA HIS A 22 -4.48 -3.34 14.81
C HIS A 22 -4.13 -4.61 14.05
N ALA A 23 -2.87 -5.03 14.01
CA ALA A 23 -2.45 -6.21 13.24
C ALA A 23 -3.12 -7.49 13.75
N ARG A 24 -3.37 -7.57 15.06
CA ARG A 24 -4.02 -8.71 15.73
C ARG A 24 -5.54 -8.77 15.52
N ASP A 25 -6.14 -7.76 14.87
CA ASP A 25 -7.57 -7.79 14.50
C ASP A 25 -7.83 -8.77 13.34
N ALA A 26 -6.79 -9.14 12.59
CA ALA A 26 -6.88 -10.14 11.53
C ALA A 26 -6.94 -11.57 12.11
N THR A 27 -7.61 -12.48 11.40
CA THR A 27 -7.52 -13.91 11.71
C THR A 27 -6.08 -14.39 11.56
N MET A 28 -5.67 -15.39 12.35
CA MET A 28 -4.29 -15.91 12.37
C MET A 28 -3.71 -16.20 10.97
N CYS A 29 -4.48 -16.83 10.08
CA CYS A 29 -4.02 -17.12 8.73
C CYS A 29 -3.78 -15.85 7.90
N ASN A 30 -4.67 -14.85 8.01
CA ASN A 30 -4.53 -13.58 7.30
C ASN A 30 -3.35 -12.78 7.84
N TYR A 31 -3.20 -12.73 9.17
CA TYR A 31 -2.07 -12.10 9.84
C TYR A 31 -0.73 -12.66 9.36
N LEU A 32 -0.56 -13.99 9.36
CA LEU A 32 0.68 -14.62 8.92
C LEU A 32 0.98 -14.40 7.43
N LEU A 33 -0.04 -14.35 6.57
CA LEU A 33 0.14 -14.02 5.15
C LEU A 33 0.60 -12.58 4.96
N GLN A 34 -0.01 -11.63 5.68
CA GLN A 34 0.38 -10.22 5.65
C GLN A 34 1.80 -10.01 6.18
N MET A 35 2.15 -10.65 7.30
CA MET A 35 3.49 -10.55 7.86
C MET A 35 4.56 -11.10 6.92
N ARG A 36 4.27 -12.22 6.24
CA ARG A 36 5.15 -12.76 5.20
C ARG A 36 5.32 -11.78 4.04
N GLU A 37 4.23 -11.15 3.59
CA GLU A 37 4.29 -10.18 2.50
C GLU A 37 5.07 -8.93 2.90
N LEU A 38 4.86 -8.40 4.11
CA LEU A 38 5.62 -7.29 4.66
C LEU A 38 7.12 -7.62 4.75
N TYR A 39 7.47 -8.81 5.24
CA TYR A 39 8.86 -9.29 5.22
C TYR A 39 9.46 -9.30 3.80
N CYS A 40 8.74 -9.87 2.83
CA CYS A 40 9.21 -9.90 1.45
C CYS A 40 9.33 -8.50 0.83
N TRP A 41 8.56 -7.52 1.31
CA TRP A 41 8.70 -6.13 0.89
C TRP A 41 9.92 -5.48 1.53
N GLU A 42 10.11 -5.59 2.84
CA GLU A 42 11.23 -4.97 3.56
C GLU A 42 12.60 -5.48 3.12
N GLU A 43 12.70 -6.77 2.81
CA GLU A 43 13.94 -7.41 2.34
C GLU A 43 14.13 -7.28 0.81
N ASP A 44 13.27 -6.51 0.13
CA ASP A 44 13.27 -6.32 -1.33
C ASP A 44 13.33 -7.65 -2.11
N LEU A 45 12.58 -8.66 -1.63
CA LEU A 45 12.59 -9.97 -2.26
C LEU A 45 11.82 -9.93 -3.59
N PRO A 46 12.31 -10.65 -4.63
CA PRO A 46 11.56 -10.83 -5.86
C PRO A 46 10.17 -11.41 -5.59
N LEU A 47 9.18 -11.02 -6.38
CA LEU A 47 7.79 -11.47 -6.22
C LEU A 47 7.63 -12.99 -6.12
N ALA A 48 8.38 -13.74 -6.93
CA ALA A 48 8.34 -15.19 -6.97
C ALA A 48 9.12 -15.87 -5.82
N ALA A 49 9.86 -15.10 -5.02
CA ALA A 49 10.69 -15.64 -3.95
C ALA A 49 9.83 -16.26 -2.85
N GLN A 50 10.34 -17.36 -2.29
CA GLN A 50 9.81 -17.95 -1.07
C GLN A 50 10.78 -17.61 0.06
N PRO A 51 10.36 -16.84 1.08
CA PRO A 51 11.26 -16.49 2.18
C PRO A 51 11.65 -17.74 2.97
N GLY A 52 12.91 -17.79 3.39
CA GLY A 52 13.41 -18.88 4.22
C GLY A 52 12.66 -18.93 5.55
N ARG A 53 12.18 -20.13 5.94
CA ARG A 53 11.33 -20.30 7.13
C ARG A 53 11.96 -19.77 8.41
N GLU A 54 13.25 -20.03 8.62
CA GLU A 54 13.97 -19.61 9.83
C GLU A 54 14.16 -18.08 9.86
N ALA A 55 14.58 -17.48 8.75
CA ALA A 55 14.74 -16.03 8.65
C ALA A 55 13.41 -15.30 8.88
N LEU A 56 12.33 -15.78 8.26
CA LEU A 56 10.99 -15.23 8.45
C LEU A 56 10.52 -15.37 9.92
N ALA A 57 10.75 -16.52 10.55
CA ALA A 57 10.37 -16.73 11.96
C ALA A 57 11.13 -15.79 12.92
N THR A 58 12.43 -15.60 12.67
CA THR A 58 13.26 -14.65 13.44
C THR A 58 12.77 -13.21 13.24
N TRP A 59 12.51 -12.81 12.00
CA TRP A 59 11.97 -11.47 11.69
C TRP A 59 10.59 -11.24 12.32
N LEU A 60 9.68 -12.22 12.24
CA LEU A 60 8.36 -12.18 12.86
C LEU A 60 8.46 -11.90 14.36
N THR A 61 9.30 -12.68 15.04
CA THR A 61 9.52 -12.55 16.50
C THR A 61 10.06 -11.16 16.85
N ALA A 62 11.02 -10.64 16.07
CA ALA A 62 11.58 -9.32 16.29
C ALA A 62 10.55 -8.20 16.03
N ARG A 63 9.72 -8.33 14.98
CA ARG A 63 8.64 -7.40 14.65
C ARG A 63 7.62 -7.31 15.78
N GLU A 64 7.15 -8.45 16.26
CA GLU A 64 6.17 -8.51 17.34
C GLU A 64 6.73 -7.92 18.65
N ALA A 65 7.99 -8.24 18.97
CA ALA A 65 8.66 -7.65 20.13
C ALA A 65 8.76 -6.12 20.02
N ARG A 66 9.05 -5.60 18.81
CA ARG A 66 9.07 -4.15 18.55
C ARG A 66 7.67 -3.54 18.74
N TRP A 67 6.64 -4.13 18.14
CA TRP A 67 5.27 -3.62 18.22
C TRP A 67 4.72 -3.59 19.64
N ASN A 68 5.02 -4.57 20.48
CA ASN A 68 4.63 -4.54 21.89
C ASN A 68 5.12 -3.29 22.64
N GLY A 69 6.26 -2.72 22.22
CA GLY A 69 6.79 -1.47 22.80
C GLY A 69 6.18 -0.18 22.20
N LEU A 70 5.29 -0.30 21.22
CA LEU A 70 4.72 0.82 20.48
C LEU A 70 3.22 1.02 20.73
N GLU A 71 2.47 -0.02 21.13
CA GLU A 71 1.00 -0.01 21.21
C GLU A 71 0.43 1.25 21.91
N ASP A 72 1.05 1.67 23.02
CA ASP A 72 0.62 2.79 23.87
C ASP A 72 1.22 4.16 23.50
N LEU A 73 2.08 4.25 22.49
CA LEU A 73 2.74 5.50 22.10
C LEU A 73 1.90 6.29 21.10
N GLU A 74 1.96 7.62 21.13
CA GLU A 74 1.26 8.48 20.17
C GLU A 74 1.92 8.53 18.79
N PHE A 75 1.15 8.88 17.76
CA PHE A 75 1.68 9.11 16.42
C PHE A 75 2.61 10.33 16.39
N GLU A 76 3.67 10.22 15.61
CA GLU A 76 4.68 11.26 15.48
C GLU A 76 4.32 12.28 14.40
N ALA A 77 4.45 13.56 14.76
CA ALA A 77 4.38 14.65 13.80
C ALA A 77 5.55 14.58 12.80
N LEU A 78 5.21 14.73 11.52
CA LEU A 78 6.14 14.61 10.39
C LEU A 78 6.75 15.96 10.03
N ALA A 79 8.02 15.97 9.65
CA ALA A 79 8.71 17.19 9.23
C ALA A 79 9.45 16.95 7.90
N PRO A 80 8.75 16.98 6.75
CA PRO A 80 9.39 16.87 5.44
C PRO A 80 10.44 17.97 5.21
N ALA A 81 10.16 19.19 5.66
CA ALA A 81 11.14 20.28 5.69
C ALA A 81 11.28 20.87 7.11
N ALA A 82 11.18 22.19 7.24
CA ALA A 82 11.38 22.87 8.52
C ALA A 82 10.14 22.87 9.41
N VAL A 83 8.95 22.66 8.84
CA VAL A 83 7.66 22.72 9.55
C VAL A 83 7.25 21.31 9.97
N ARG A 84 6.79 21.19 11.22
CA ARG A 84 6.17 19.94 11.71
C ARG A 84 4.68 19.96 11.39
N HIS A 85 4.19 18.84 10.89
CA HIS A 85 2.79 18.62 10.54
C HIS A 85 2.22 17.48 11.38
N ASP A 86 0.94 17.59 11.69
CA ASP A 86 0.17 16.44 12.17
C ASP A 86 0.27 15.29 11.14
N PRO A 87 0.43 14.02 11.57
CA PRO A 87 0.59 12.91 10.65
C PRO A 87 -0.60 12.70 9.71
N PHE A 88 -1.79 13.16 10.07
CA PHE A 88 -2.98 13.11 9.21
C PHE A 88 -3.15 14.36 8.33
N ALA A 89 -2.28 15.37 8.45
CA ALA A 89 -2.28 16.56 7.60
C ALA A 89 -1.70 16.29 6.20
N GLN A 90 -2.22 15.26 5.51
CA GLN A 90 -1.76 14.78 4.20
C GLN A 90 -1.59 15.91 3.18
N ALA A 91 -2.58 16.80 3.04
CA ALA A 91 -2.52 17.91 2.09
C ALA A 91 -1.38 18.90 2.40
N ALA A 92 -1.07 19.13 3.68
CA ALA A 92 0.04 19.99 4.07
C ALA A 92 1.39 19.36 3.75
N ILE A 93 1.55 18.08 4.09
CA ILE A 93 2.76 17.30 3.83
C ILE A 93 3.00 17.17 2.32
N ASN A 94 1.98 16.84 1.52
CA ASN A 94 2.12 16.66 0.08
C ASN A 94 2.44 17.96 -0.68
N ARG A 95 2.06 19.14 -0.15
CA ARG A 95 2.52 20.42 -0.74
C ARG A 95 4.04 20.54 -0.72
N GLU A 96 4.70 19.97 0.29
CA GLU A 96 6.15 19.95 0.38
C GLU A 96 6.76 18.79 -0.42
N LEU A 97 6.10 17.64 -0.49
CA LEU A 97 6.66 16.41 -1.09
C LEU A 97 6.48 16.31 -2.61
N LEU A 98 5.36 16.76 -3.17
CA LEU A 98 5.07 16.62 -4.60
C LEU A 98 6.13 17.29 -5.50
N PRO A 99 6.69 18.48 -5.17
CA PRO A 99 7.81 19.07 -5.92
C PRO A 99 9.06 18.17 -5.98
N HIS A 100 9.24 17.30 -4.99
CA HIS A 100 10.35 16.35 -4.88
C HIS A 100 10.02 14.96 -5.45
N LYS A 101 8.90 14.80 -6.17
CA LYS A 101 8.43 13.52 -6.71
C LYS A 101 8.21 12.46 -5.62
N LEU A 102 7.73 12.90 -4.47
CA LEU A 102 7.34 12.04 -3.35
C LEU A 102 5.85 12.19 -3.09
N LEU A 103 5.23 11.10 -2.63
CA LEU A 103 3.83 11.05 -2.24
C LEU A 103 3.72 10.46 -0.85
N TYR A 104 3.03 11.18 0.04
CA TYR A 104 2.60 10.69 1.33
C TYR A 104 1.08 10.50 1.32
N SER A 105 0.60 9.46 1.99
CA SER A 105 -0.82 9.30 2.27
C SER A 105 -1.02 8.93 3.72
N ALA A 106 -2.07 9.49 4.31
CA ALA A 106 -2.50 9.18 5.66
C ALA A 106 -4.02 9.13 5.74
N GLY A 107 -4.55 8.20 6.52
CA GLY A 107 -5.98 8.17 6.72
C GLY A 107 -6.52 6.98 7.48
N TYR A 108 -7.81 6.99 7.76
CA TYR A 108 -8.52 5.88 8.38
C TYR A 108 -9.16 4.98 7.33
N GLY A 109 -8.79 3.72 7.31
CA GLY A 109 -9.37 2.68 6.47
C GLY A 109 -10.52 1.97 7.17
N ARG A 110 -10.73 0.71 6.79
CA ARG A 110 -11.77 -0.15 7.36
C ARG A 110 -11.61 -0.26 8.89
N PHE A 111 -12.73 -0.28 9.60
CA PHE A 111 -12.77 -0.32 11.07
C PHE A 111 -12.06 0.85 11.76
N HIS A 112 -11.93 1.98 11.05
CA HIS A 112 -11.24 3.17 11.55
C HIS A 112 -9.76 2.92 11.88
N ARG A 113 -9.14 1.93 11.22
CA ARG A 113 -7.70 1.69 11.34
C ARG A 113 -6.92 2.81 10.66
N PRO A 114 -5.98 3.48 11.34
CA PRO A 114 -5.09 4.44 10.71
C PRO A 114 -4.12 3.74 9.75
N HIS A 115 -3.82 4.42 8.65
CA HIS A 115 -2.93 3.96 7.59
C HIS A 115 -2.01 5.07 7.17
N PHE A 116 -0.75 4.72 6.93
CA PHE A 116 0.29 5.63 6.47
C PHE A 116 1.12 4.95 5.37
N PHE A 117 1.60 5.74 4.42
CA PHE A 117 2.69 5.29 3.55
C PHE A 117 3.42 6.49 2.94
N LEU A 118 4.66 6.23 2.50
CA LEU A 118 5.47 7.15 1.72
C LEU A 118 6.04 6.42 0.51
N ALA A 119 5.98 7.05 -0.66
CA ALA A 119 6.45 6.46 -1.90
C ALA A 119 7.00 7.51 -2.87
N ALA A 120 7.69 7.04 -3.91
CA ALA A 120 7.95 7.82 -5.10
C ALA A 120 6.63 8.09 -5.85
N LEU A 121 6.44 9.33 -6.29
CA LEU A 121 5.33 9.70 -7.18
C LEU A 121 5.71 9.36 -8.63
N GLU A 122 5.02 8.39 -9.22
CA GLU A 122 5.22 8.00 -10.63
C GLU A 122 4.39 8.87 -11.58
N ARG A 123 3.12 9.08 -11.24
CA ARG A 123 2.17 9.78 -12.11
C ARG A 123 1.24 10.66 -11.30
N ARG A 124 0.97 11.84 -11.83
CA ARG A 124 -0.05 12.76 -11.33
C ARG A 124 -0.92 13.19 -12.50
N ASP A 125 -2.22 13.09 -12.32
CA ASP A 125 -3.21 13.45 -13.33
C ASP A 125 -4.45 14.04 -12.66
N THR A 126 -5.39 14.53 -13.47
CA THR A 126 -6.70 14.96 -13.02
C THR A 126 -7.76 14.48 -14.01
N ARG A 127 -8.77 13.78 -13.51
CA ARG A 127 -9.88 13.31 -14.32
C ARG A 127 -11.18 13.65 -13.62
N GLU A 128 -12.09 14.29 -14.37
CA GLU A 128 -13.42 14.65 -13.85
C GLU A 128 -13.38 15.52 -12.59
N GLY A 129 -12.34 16.35 -12.47
CA GLY A 129 -12.13 17.20 -11.30
C GLY A 129 -11.53 16.47 -10.08
N VAL A 130 -11.27 15.17 -10.17
CA VAL A 130 -10.62 14.36 -9.13
C VAL A 130 -9.12 14.28 -9.41
N GLU A 131 -8.30 14.57 -8.40
CA GLU A 131 -6.85 14.41 -8.50
C GLU A 131 -6.48 12.92 -8.45
N ILE A 132 -5.58 12.46 -9.32
CA ILE A 132 -5.11 11.07 -9.35
C ILE A 132 -3.61 11.06 -9.13
N LEU A 133 -3.16 10.36 -8.10
CA LEU A 133 -1.76 10.19 -7.74
C LEU A 133 -1.41 8.70 -7.76
N VAL A 134 -0.49 8.31 -8.63
CA VAL A 134 0.03 6.94 -8.69
C VAL A 134 1.40 6.93 -8.03
N ALA A 135 1.48 6.20 -6.92
CA ALA A 135 2.71 5.86 -6.22
C ALA A 135 3.39 4.65 -6.89
N GLY A 136 4.72 4.73 -6.99
CA GLY A 136 5.59 3.65 -7.43
C GLY A 136 6.20 2.90 -6.27
N CYS A 137 7.54 2.93 -6.21
CA CYS A 137 8.34 2.37 -5.13
C CYS A 137 7.94 2.96 -3.77
N GLU A 138 7.56 2.09 -2.84
CA GLU A 138 7.20 2.46 -1.48
C GLU A 138 8.43 2.46 -0.58
N TYR A 139 8.63 3.55 0.16
CA TYR A 139 9.73 3.70 1.12
C TYR A 139 9.31 3.39 2.56
N ALA A 140 8.02 3.57 2.87
CA ALA A 140 7.44 3.20 4.15
C ALA A 140 5.99 2.76 3.94
N ARG A 141 5.55 1.70 4.63
CA ARG A 141 4.18 1.19 4.56
C ARG A 141 3.74 0.42 5.80
N ASP A 142 2.43 0.37 5.96
CA ASP A 142 1.77 -0.55 6.89
C ASP A 142 1.78 -2.01 6.41
N LEU A 143 1.51 -2.91 7.35
CA LEU A 143 1.23 -4.33 7.14
C LEU A 143 0.13 -4.58 6.10
N VAL A 144 -0.91 -3.75 6.11
CA VAL A 144 -1.99 -3.82 5.12
C VAL A 144 -1.80 -2.71 4.10
N ALA A 145 -1.43 -3.08 2.87
CA ALA A 145 -1.36 -2.13 1.76
C ALA A 145 -2.56 -2.31 0.81
N ALA A 146 -3.60 -1.49 1.02
CA ALA A 146 -4.68 -1.36 0.06
C ALA A 146 -4.13 -0.77 -1.25
N PRO A 147 -4.35 -1.40 -2.43
CA PRO A 147 -3.79 -0.93 -3.69
C PRO A 147 -4.32 0.43 -4.17
N ALA A 148 -5.51 0.83 -3.74
CA ALA A 148 -6.08 2.14 -4.05
C ALA A 148 -6.97 2.64 -2.92
N ALA A 149 -7.15 3.96 -2.86
CA ALA A 149 -8.12 4.62 -2.00
C ALA A 149 -8.51 5.99 -2.56
N PHE A 150 -9.78 6.35 -2.38
CA PHE A 150 -10.31 7.70 -2.59
C PHE A 150 -10.50 8.45 -1.27
N ARG A 151 -10.00 9.69 -1.21
CA ARG A 151 -10.19 10.59 -0.06
C ARG A 151 -10.00 12.05 -0.46
N ASP A 152 -10.82 12.94 0.09
CA ASP A 152 -10.67 14.40 -0.09
C ASP A 152 -10.49 14.80 -1.57
N ASN A 153 -11.33 14.24 -2.45
CA ASN A 153 -11.29 14.46 -3.89
C ASN A 153 -9.95 14.06 -4.57
N THR A 154 -9.23 13.12 -3.95
CA THR A 154 -7.95 12.59 -4.42
C THR A 154 -7.99 11.07 -4.43
N ILE A 155 -7.66 10.47 -5.57
CA ILE A 155 -7.43 9.03 -5.73
C ILE A 155 -5.93 8.79 -5.59
N VAL A 156 -5.57 7.87 -4.72
CA VAL A 156 -4.20 7.39 -4.58
C VAL A 156 -4.17 5.93 -5.00
N VAL A 157 -3.32 5.60 -5.97
CA VAL A 157 -3.05 4.21 -6.39
C VAL A 157 -1.62 3.84 -6.03
N ARG A 158 -1.45 2.76 -5.29
CA ARG A 158 -0.18 2.20 -4.84
C ARG A 158 0.24 1.08 -5.78
N ARG A 159 1.01 1.43 -6.82
CA ARG A 159 1.35 0.50 -7.90
C ARG A 159 2.20 -0.68 -7.40
N GLU A 160 3.11 -0.46 -6.45
CA GLU A 160 3.89 -1.56 -5.86
C GLU A 160 2.98 -2.53 -5.08
N ALA A 161 2.09 -2.00 -4.23
CA ALA A 161 1.11 -2.83 -3.51
C ALA A 161 0.20 -3.61 -4.47
N LEU A 162 -0.28 -2.97 -5.54
CA LEU A 162 -1.04 -3.64 -6.59
C LEU A 162 -0.24 -4.76 -7.25
N ARG A 163 1.02 -4.49 -7.62
CA ARG A 163 1.91 -5.47 -8.25
C ARG A 163 2.09 -6.70 -7.37
N ARG A 164 2.33 -6.51 -6.07
CA ARG A 164 2.45 -7.62 -5.09
C ARG A 164 1.13 -8.39 -4.97
N TRP A 165 -0.01 -7.70 -4.84
CA TRP A 165 -1.33 -8.32 -4.74
C TRP A 165 -1.71 -9.15 -5.98
N LEU A 166 -1.47 -8.63 -7.19
CA LEU A 166 -1.73 -9.36 -8.44
C LEU A 166 -0.86 -10.60 -8.53
N TRP A 167 0.41 -10.49 -8.15
CA TRP A 167 1.30 -11.63 -8.14
C TRP A 167 0.83 -12.72 -7.18
N GLU A 168 0.31 -12.37 -6.00
CA GLU A 168 -0.27 -13.36 -5.09
C GLU A 168 -1.42 -14.15 -5.75
N LYS A 169 -2.26 -13.49 -6.57
CA LYS A 169 -3.34 -14.17 -7.32
C LYS A 169 -2.78 -15.11 -8.38
N VAL A 170 -1.76 -14.64 -9.13
CA VAL A 170 -1.07 -15.45 -10.14
C VAL A 170 -0.41 -16.67 -9.50
N ALA A 171 0.38 -16.48 -8.44
CA ALA A 171 1.09 -17.52 -7.72
C ALA A 171 0.11 -18.54 -7.09
N PHE A 172 -0.96 -18.06 -6.46
CA PHE A 172 -2.01 -18.91 -5.91
C PHE A 172 -2.62 -19.80 -6.99
N TRP A 173 -3.03 -19.22 -8.12
CA TRP A 173 -3.59 -20.00 -9.22
C TRP A 173 -2.56 -21.00 -9.78
N ARG A 174 -1.31 -20.58 -10.04
CA ARG A 174 -0.24 -21.47 -10.55
C ARG A 174 0.03 -22.66 -9.63
N SER A 175 -0.14 -22.51 -8.31
CA SER A 175 0.08 -23.58 -7.33
C SER A 175 -0.96 -24.71 -7.37
N ARG A 176 -2.18 -24.44 -7.85
CA ARG A 176 -3.29 -25.41 -7.88
C ARG A 176 -3.79 -25.72 -9.28
N ARG A 177 -3.60 -24.81 -10.23
CA ARG A 177 -4.09 -24.83 -11.62
C ARG A 177 -5.56 -25.23 -11.74
N GLY A 178 -6.38 -24.80 -10.77
CA GLY A 178 -7.82 -25.02 -10.80
C GLY A 178 -8.49 -24.18 -11.88
N ASP A 179 -9.58 -24.69 -12.45
CA ASP A 179 -10.49 -23.91 -13.31
C ASP A 179 -11.33 -22.94 -12.45
N GLY A 180 -11.96 -21.95 -13.07
CA GLY A 180 -12.85 -21.00 -12.42
C GLY A 180 -12.67 -19.56 -12.92
N ALA A 181 -13.30 -18.62 -12.21
CA ALA A 181 -13.27 -17.20 -12.58
C ALA A 181 -11.84 -16.63 -12.62
N LEU A 182 -11.02 -16.96 -11.62
CA LEU A 182 -9.62 -16.53 -11.59
C LEU A 182 -8.81 -17.11 -12.75
N ALA A 183 -9.01 -18.39 -13.08
CA ALA A 183 -8.33 -19.03 -14.21
C ALA A 183 -8.67 -18.33 -15.53
N ARG A 184 -9.95 -18.04 -15.75
CA ARG A 184 -10.42 -17.32 -16.95
C ARG A 184 -9.90 -15.89 -17.01
N ALA A 185 -9.88 -15.17 -15.88
CA ALA A 185 -9.33 -13.82 -15.82
C ALA A 185 -7.82 -13.78 -16.07
N LEU A 186 -7.05 -14.77 -15.58
CA LEU A 186 -5.62 -14.86 -15.85
C LEU A 186 -5.32 -15.31 -17.29
N ALA A 187 -6.19 -16.13 -17.89
CA ALA A 187 -6.02 -16.60 -19.26
C ALA A 187 -6.06 -15.47 -20.30
N THR A 188 -6.77 -14.36 -20.04
CA THR A 188 -6.81 -13.20 -20.96
C THR A 188 -5.47 -12.48 -21.08
N TRP A 189 -4.58 -12.68 -20.11
CA TRP A 189 -3.25 -12.09 -20.10
C TRP A 189 -2.19 -12.96 -20.78
N GLU A 190 -2.50 -14.23 -21.04
CA GLU A 190 -1.60 -15.20 -21.68
C GLU A 190 -0.18 -15.19 -21.10
N LEU A 191 -0.08 -15.06 -19.76
CA LEU A 191 1.21 -14.90 -19.08
C LEU A 191 2.01 -16.20 -19.08
N GLU A 192 3.05 -16.22 -19.91
CA GLU A 192 4.07 -17.27 -19.91
C GLU A 192 4.87 -17.31 -18.59
N ALA A 193 5.62 -18.40 -18.40
CA ALA A 193 6.64 -18.43 -17.34
C ALA A 193 7.66 -17.32 -17.61
N ASP A 194 8.00 -16.55 -16.57
CA ASP A 194 8.97 -15.46 -16.62
C ASP A 194 8.62 -14.28 -17.59
N ASP A 195 7.35 -14.13 -17.99
CA ASP A 195 6.89 -12.96 -18.77
C ASP A 195 6.72 -11.70 -17.90
N ALA A 196 7.85 -11.10 -17.52
CA ALA A 196 7.86 -9.86 -16.75
C ALA A 196 7.16 -8.70 -17.48
N ALA A 197 7.29 -8.63 -18.81
CA ALA A 197 6.67 -7.57 -19.61
C ALA A 197 5.15 -7.72 -19.65
N GLY A 198 4.64 -8.94 -19.82
CA GLY A 198 3.21 -9.23 -19.74
C GLY A 198 2.62 -8.96 -18.37
N PHE A 199 3.37 -9.30 -17.32
CA PHE A 199 2.94 -8.97 -15.97
C PHE A 199 2.85 -7.46 -15.74
N GLU A 200 3.80 -6.68 -16.24
CA GLU A 200 3.71 -5.21 -16.17
C GLU A 200 2.55 -4.63 -17.01
N ARG A 201 2.20 -5.25 -18.14
CA ARG A 201 0.97 -4.88 -18.88
C ARG A 201 -0.29 -5.12 -18.04
N MET A 202 -0.36 -6.25 -17.33
CA MET A 202 -1.45 -6.55 -16.40
C MET A 202 -1.51 -5.50 -15.28
N VAL A 203 -0.39 -5.20 -14.63
CA VAL A 203 -0.32 -4.17 -13.56
C VAL A 203 -0.81 -2.82 -14.06
N ALA A 204 -0.39 -2.40 -15.26
CA ALA A 204 -0.80 -1.13 -15.84
C ALA A 204 -2.31 -1.07 -16.13
N ALA A 205 -2.89 -2.15 -16.65
CA ALA A 205 -4.33 -2.21 -16.90
C ALA A 205 -5.14 -2.25 -15.60
N GLU A 206 -4.72 -3.03 -14.61
CA GLU A 206 -5.40 -3.09 -13.32
C GLU A 206 -5.23 -1.81 -12.51
N THR A 207 -4.15 -1.04 -12.75
CA THR A 207 -4.01 0.33 -12.23
C THR A 207 -5.14 1.21 -12.77
N GLU A 208 -5.46 1.13 -14.07
CA GLU A 208 -6.60 1.85 -14.64
C GLU A 208 -7.94 1.33 -14.11
N THR A 209 -8.10 0.01 -13.95
CA THR A 209 -9.30 -0.58 -13.32
C THR A 209 -9.55 0.02 -11.94
N LEU A 210 -8.52 0.14 -11.10
CA LEU A 210 -8.65 0.76 -9.78
C LEU A 210 -8.99 2.25 -9.88
N ILE A 211 -8.36 3.01 -10.77
CA ILE A 211 -8.73 4.42 -10.98
C ILE A 211 -10.21 4.56 -11.37
N LEU A 212 -10.69 3.72 -12.28
CA LEU A 212 -12.09 3.71 -12.69
C LEU A 212 -13.04 3.33 -11.56
N HIS A 213 -12.63 2.37 -10.70
CA HIS A 213 -13.37 1.99 -9.51
C HIS A 213 -13.52 3.18 -8.55
N GLU A 214 -12.41 3.80 -8.17
CA GLU A 214 -12.39 4.93 -7.23
C GLU A 214 -13.11 6.17 -7.80
N LEU A 215 -13.01 6.43 -9.11
CA LEU A 215 -13.82 7.47 -9.78
C LEU A 215 -15.32 7.14 -9.70
N GLY A 216 -15.68 5.87 -9.85
CA GLY A 216 -17.05 5.40 -9.65
C GLY A 216 -17.55 5.65 -8.23
N GLU A 217 -16.72 5.36 -7.22
CA GLU A 217 -17.04 5.65 -5.81
C GLU A 217 -17.19 7.15 -5.56
N ALA A 218 -16.29 7.98 -6.11
CA ALA A 218 -16.36 9.44 -6.02
C ALA A 218 -17.67 9.99 -6.61
N ARG A 219 -18.07 9.50 -7.80
CA ARG A 219 -19.35 9.87 -8.42
C ARG A 219 -20.54 9.44 -7.57
N ALA A 220 -20.50 8.21 -7.03
CA ALA A 220 -21.56 7.71 -6.16
C ALA A 220 -21.69 8.58 -4.90
N GLY A 221 -20.58 8.94 -4.24
CA GLY A 221 -20.58 9.84 -3.09
C GLY A 221 -21.14 11.23 -3.40
N GLY A 222 -20.83 11.78 -4.57
CA GLY A 222 -21.41 13.04 -5.03
C GLY A 222 -22.93 12.98 -5.26
N LEU A 223 -23.43 11.85 -5.77
CA LEU A 223 -24.86 11.65 -6.06
C LEU A 223 -25.68 11.31 -4.82
N LEU A 224 -25.11 10.51 -3.91
CA LEU A 224 -25.81 9.93 -2.76
C LEU A 224 -25.59 10.72 -1.46
N GLY A 225 -24.60 11.62 -1.44
CA GLY A 225 -24.29 12.50 -0.32
C GLY A 225 -23.53 11.82 0.81
N ALA A 226 -23.25 12.57 1.89
CA ALA A 226 -22.31 12.19 2.96
C ALA A 226 -22.68 10.96 3.83
N ARG A 227 -23.82 10.31 3.56
CA ARG A 227 -24.23 9.07 4.25
C ARG A 227 -23.87 7.80 3.47
N TRP A 228 -23.42 7.95 2.22
CA TRP A 228 -22.80 6.91 1.41
C TRP A 228 -21.37 6.70 1.85
#